data_AF-A0AAD3SQM5-F1
#
_entry.id   AF-A0AAD3SQM5-F1
#
_cell.length_a   1.000
_cell.length_b   1.000
_cell.length_c   1.000
_cell.angle_alpha   90.00
_cell.angle_beta   90.00
_cell.angle_gamma   90.00
#
_symmetry.space_group_name_H-M   'P 1'
#
loop_
_entity.id
_entity.type
_entity.pdbx_description
1 polymer ?
#
loop_
_entity_poly.entity_id
_entity_poly.type
_entity_poly.pdbx_seq_one_letter_code
_entity_poly.pdbx_strand_id
1 'polypeptide(L)'
;MDTPDDYRHLFDHVTCNISSSVDEVTIPGALALDLIELAEVEVERLDQLKFSRMKEIALKKQAELEEIYAHAHKEIDAEAAREKILALDDSGNVEPSKLIADMDSQIAKAKEEAISRKEILNKVEKWMSACEEGSWLKRLTFIKAYWKEPYLCISSFSKFALGEFSILGSELLTLYCCNLM
;
A
#
# COMPACT_ATOMS: atom_id res chain seq x y z
N MET A 1 21.43 13.65 -17.32
CA MET A 1 22.61 12.88 -16.84
C MET A 1 23.40 13.76 -15.93
N ASP A 2 23.97 13.20 -14.87
CA ASP A 2 24.76 13.98 -13.91
C ASP A 2 26.20 14.03 -14.45
N THR A 3 26.34 14.54 -15.67
CA THR A 3 27.63 14.73 -16.34
C THR A 3 28.28 15.96 -15.72
N PRO A 4 29.56 15.91 -15.29
CA PRO A 4 30.24 17.06 -14.72
C PRO A 4 30.23 18.27 -15.67
N ASP A 5 30.05 19.47 -15.15
CA ASP A 5 29.95 20.70 -15.97
C ASP A 5 31.20 20.93 -16.83
N ASP A 6 32.40 20.62 -16.30
CA ASP A 6 33.66 20.71 -17.05
C ASP A 6 33.65 19.88 -18.36
N TYR A 7 32.99 18.72 -18.34
CA TYR A 7 32.84 17.87 -19.53
C TYR A 7 31.74 18.37 -20.47
N ARG A 8 30.70 19.03 -19.95
CA ARG A 8 29.64 19.62 -20.77
C ARG A 8 30.16 20.79 -21.59
N HIS A 9 31.03 21.61 -20.99
CA HIS A 9 31.66 22.74 -21.65
C HIS A 9 32.49 22.37 -22.88
N LEU A 10 33.02 21.14 -22.93
CA LEU A 10 33.75 20.65 -24.09
C LEU A 10 32.89 20.63 -25.37
N PHE A 11 31.58 20.46 -25.24
CA PHE A 11 30.64 20.37 -26.37
C PHE A 11 29.74 21.60 -26.54
N ASP A 12 29.98 22.69 -25.80
CA ASP A 12 29.17 23.92 -25.89
C ASP A 12 29.14 24.48 -27.32
N HIS A 13 30.27 24.42 -28.01
CA HIS A 13 30.42 24.89 -29.39
C HIS A 13 29.59 24.08 -30.40
N VAL A 14 29.37 22.78 -30.15
CA VAL A 14 28.48 21.92 -30.94
C VAL A 14 27.02 22.18 -30.56
N THR A 15 26.75 22.29 -29.26
CA THR A 15 25.39 22.40 -28.71
C THR A 15 24.73 23.73 -29.08
N CYS A 16 25.51 24.83 -29.15
CA CYS A 16 25.02 26.14 -29.60
C CYS A 16 24.48 26.11 -31.05
N ASN A 17 24.97 25.20 -31.90
CA ASN A 17 24.57 25.11 -33.30
C ASN A 17 23.26 24.35 -33.52
N ILE A 18 22.73 23.63 -32.52
CA ILE A 18 21.51 22.82 -32.64
C ILE A 18 20.31 23.66 -33.10
N SER A 19 20.25 24.91 -32.66
CA SER A 19 19.15 25.84 -33.01
C SER A 19 19.54 26.85 -34.09
N SER A 20 20.77 26.81 -34.60
CA SER A 20 21.27 27.75 -35.60
C SER A 20 20.92 27.28 -37.01
N SER A 21 20.60 28.22 -37.89
CA SER A 21 20.52 27.94 -39.33
C SER A 21 21.91 27.83 -39.95
N VAL A 22 22.00 27.21 -41.14
CA VAL A 22 23.28 26.99 -41.84
C VAL A 22 24.04 28.31 -42.06
N ASP A 23 23.33 29.39 -42.36
CA ASP A 23 23.91 30.72 -42.62
C ASP A 23 24.41 31.43 -41.34
N GLU A 24 23.95 31.00 -40.17
CA GLU A 24 24.34 31.55 -38.86
C GLU A 24 25.60 30.89 -38.28
N VAL A 25 26.01 29.73 -38.82
CA VAL A 25 27.24 29.03 -38.42
C VAL A 25 28.46 29.69 -39.08
N THR A 26 28.88 30.81 -38.51
CA THR A 26 29.95 31.66 -39.06
C THR A 26 31.34 31.36 -38.48
N ILE A 27 31.41 30.56 -37.42
CA ILE A 27 32.67 30.23 -36.72
C ILE A 27 33.50 29.26 -37.60
N PRO A 28 34.72 29.63 -38.02
CA PRO A 28 35.58 28.75 -38.81
C PRO A 28 35.88 27.45 -38.04
N GLY A 29 35.72 26.31 -38.71
CA GLY A 29 35.95 25.00 -38.10
C GLY A 29 34.81 24.48 -37.23
N ALA A 30 33.67 25.18 -37.13
CA ALA A 30 32.51 24.72 -36.34
C ALA A 30 31.90 23.38 -36.80
N LEU A 31 32.17 22.97 -38.04
CA LEU A 31 31.77 21.70 -38.64
C LEU A 31 32.99 20.91 -39.15
N ALA A 32 34.14 21.09 -38.48
CA ALA A 32 35.33 20.32 -38.82
C ALA A 32 35.09 18.82 -38.55
N LEU A 33 35.67 17.97 -39.40
CA LEU A 33 35.42 16.52 -39.39
C LEU A 33 35.83 15.87 -38.06
N ASP A 34 36.90 16.34 -37.44
CA ASP A 34 37.39 15.91 -36.13
C ASP A 34 36.39 16.20 -35.00
N LEU A 35 35.69 17.35 -35.05
CA LEU A 35 34.65 17.67 -34.08
C LEU A 35 33.40 16.82 -34.25
N ILE A 36 33.05 16.47 -35.49
CA ILE A 36 31.92 15.59 -35.79
C ILE A 36 32.23 14.18 -35.27
N GLU A 37 33.41 13.64 -35.56
CA GLU A 37 33.84 12.33 -35.07
C GLU A 37 33.88 12.27 -33.54
N LEU A 38 34.39 13.33 -32.88
CA LEU A 38 34.38 13.45 -31.42
C LEU A 38 32.95 13.46 -30.85
N ALA A 39 32.03 14.18 -31.49
CA ALA A 39 30.64 14.23 -31.07
C ALA A 39 29.92 12.88 -31.25
N GLU A 40 30.18 12.15 -32.34
CA GLU A 40 29.63 10.82 -32.57
C GLU A 40 30.06 9.84 -31.47
N VAL A 41 31.35 9.80 -31.15
CA VAL A 41 31.89 8.94 -30.07
C VAL A 41 31.29 9.32 -28.71
N GLU A 42 31.14 10.61 -28.42
CA GLU A 42 30.52 11.04 -27.16
C GLU A 42 29.04 10.69 -27.09
N VAL A 43 28.29 10.79 -28.20
CA VAL A 43 26.89 10.37 -28.25
C VAL A 43 26.77 8.87 -27.96
N GLU A 44 27.62 8.03 -28.56
CA GLU A 44 27.64 6.59 -28.30
C GLU A 44 27.94 6.29 -26.83
N ARG A 45 28.95 6.97 -26.25
CA ARG A 45 29.29 6.84 -24.82
C ARG A 45 28.13 7.27 -23.91
N LEU A 46 27.42 8.35 -24.27
CA LEU A 46 26.26 8.85 -23.52
C LEU A 46 25.07 7.90 -23.63
N ASP A 47 24.87 7.26 -24.78
CA ASP A 47 23.81 6.26 -24.97
C ASP A 47 24.06 5.02 -24.11
N GLN A 48 25.31 4.53 -24.03
CA GLN A 48 25.68 3.45 -23.11
C GLN A 48 25.49 3.85 -21.64
N LEU A 49 25.86 5.08 -21.27
CA LEU A 49 25.64 5.61 -19.93
C LEU A 49 24.14 5.75 -19.61
N LYS A 50 23.34 6.15 -20.59
CA LYS A 50 21.87 6.22 -20.50
C LYS A 50 21.25 4.86 -20.31
N PHE A 51 21.68 3.89 -21.10
CA PHE A 51 21.22 2.52 -20.97
C PHE A 51 21.52 1.95 -19.57
N SER A 52 22.78 2.04 -19.13
CA SER A 52 23.19 1.53 -17.80
C SER A 52 22.43 2.22 -16.65
N ARG A 53 22.23 3.55 -16.71
CA ARG A 53 21.46 4.27 -15.70
C ARG A 53 19.98 3.87 -15.70
N MET A 54 19.38 3.67 -16.87
CA MET A 54 18.00 3.21 -16.99
C MET A 54 17.82 1.80 -16.44
N LYS A 55 18.78 0.90 -16.68
CA LYS A 55 18.80 -0.45 -16.10
C LYS A 55 18.85 -0.42 -14.57
N GLU A 56 19.68 0.45 -14.00
CA GLU A 56 19.73 0.66 -12.54
C GLU A 56 18.38 1.15 -11.98
N ILE A 57 17.73 2.11 -12.65
CA ILE A 57 16.40 2.61 -12.25
C ILE A 57 15.35 1.50 -12.30
N ALA A 58 15.35 0.67 -13.34
CA ALA A 58 14.42 -0.46 -13.47
C ALA A 58 14.60 -1.46 -12.31
N LEU A 59 15.84 -1.77 -11.92
CA LEU A 59 16.12 -2.63 -10.76
C LEU A 59 15.60 -2.03 -9.44
N LYS A 60 15.73 -0.71 -9.25
CA LYS A 60 15.19 -0.02 -8.07
C LYS A 60 13.66 -0.07 -8.03
N LYS A 61 12.99 0.16 -9.16
CA LYS A 61 11.52 0.05 -9.26
C LYS A 61 11.02 -1.36 -9.01
N GLN A 62 11.75 -2.36 -9.50
CA GLN A 62 11.45 -3.76 -9.24
C GLN A 62 11.52 -4.09 -7.74
N ALA A 63 12.53 -3.57 -7.02
CA ALA A 63 12.63 -3.73 -5.58
C ALA A 63 11.46 -3.04 -4.83
N GLU A 64 11.03 -1.86 -5.28
CA GLU A 64 9.86 -1.16 -4.72
C GLU A 64 8.57 -1.97 -4.93
N LEU A 65 8.37 -2.56 -6.11
CA LEU A 65 7.24 -3.45 -6.37
C LEU A 65 7.22 -4.63 -5.41
N GLU A 66 8.35 -5.33 -5.27
CA GLU A 66 8.49 -6.47 -4.36
C GLU A 66 8.15 -6.11 -2.92
N GLU A 67 8.59 -4.93 -2.45
CA GLU A 67 8.25 -4.43 -1.13
C GLU A 67 6.73 -4.22 -0.98
N ILE A 68 6.08 -3.52 -1.92
CA ILE A 68 4.65 -3.27 -1.87
C ILE A 68 3.86 -4.59 -1.88
N TYR A 69 4.27 -5.52 -2.72
CA TYR A 69 3.58 -6.79 -2.88
C TYR A 69 3.79 -7.73 -1.69
N ALA A 70 4.98 -7.72 -1.06
CA ALA A 70 5.21 -8.39 0.20
C ALA A 70 4.28 -7.86 1.30
N HIS A 71 4.14 -6.54 1.43
CA HIS A 71 3.19 -5.93 2.37
C HIS A 71 1.74 -6.28 2.04
N ALA A 72 1.39 -6.36 0.75
CA ALA A 72 0.07 -6.75 0.28
C ALA A 72 -0.18 -8.28 0.32
N HIS A 73 0.79 -9.07 0.79
CA HIS A 73 0.76 -10.54 0.81
C HIS A 73 0.42 -11.15 -0.56
N LYS A 74 0.95 -10.55 -1.64
CA LYS A 74 0.78 -11.03 -3.02
C LYS A 74 2.08 -11.69 -3.47
N GLU A 75 2.00 -12.95 -3.88
CA GLU A 75 3.13 -13.72 -4.38
C GLU A 75 3.43 -13.37 -5.84
N ILE A 76 4.71 -13.17 -6.15
CA ILE A 76 5.18 -12.77 -7.48
C ILE A 76 6.52 -13.46 -7.74
N ASP A 77 6.71 -13.83 -8.99
CA ASP A 77 7.99 -14.31 -9.51
C ASP A 77 8.98 -13.14 -9.65
N ALA A 78 9.56 -12.73 -8.53
CA ALA A 78 10.56 -11.67 -8.44
C ALA A 78 11.83 -12.00 -9.24
N GLU A 79 12.21 -13.28 -9.27
CA GLU A 79 13.41 -13.75 -9.98
C GLU A 79 13.23 -13.59 -11.49
N ALA A 80 12.12 -14.09 -12.05
CA ALA A 80 11.85 -13.92 -13.48
C ALA A 80 11.69 -12.44 -13.89
N ALA A 81 11.19 -11.59 -12.99
CA ALA A 81 11.10 -10.15 -13.24
C ALA A 81 12.50 -9.50 -13.27
N ARG A 82 13.39 -9.88 -12.34
CA ARG A 82 14.79 -9.41 -12.30
C ARG A 82 15.59 -9.91 -13.50
N GLU A 83 15.45 -11.19 -13.86
CA GLU A 83 16.09 -11.77 -15.04
C GLU A 83 15.68 -11.04 -16.32
N LYS A 84 14.41 -10.66 -16.47
CA LYS A 84 13.95 -9.84 -17.62
C LYS A 84 14.63 -8.48 -17.70
N ILE A 85 14.89 -7.84 -16.57
CA ILE A 85 15.62 -6.55 -16.52
C ILE A 85 17.10 -6.76 -16.86
N LEU A 86 17.69 -7.86 -16.36
CA LEU A 86 19.09 -8.17 -16.61
C LEU A 86 19.35 -8.58 -18.05
N ALA A 87 18.41 -9.29 -18.68
CA ALA A 87 18.42 -9.69 -20.09
C ALA A 87 18.16 -8.54 -21.07
N LEU A 88 17.92 -7.31 -20.59
CA LEU A 88 18.06 -6.12 -21.41
C LEU A 88 19.54 -5.95 -21.74
N ASP A 89 19.91 -6.42 -22.93
CA ASP A 89 21.17 -6.15 -23.59
C ASP A 89 21.03 -4.98 -24.56
N ASP A 90 22.16 -4.38 -24.95
CA ASP A 90 22.26 -3.23 -25.88
C ASP A 90 21.66 -3.50 -27.29
N SER A 91 21.12 -4.70 -27.55
CA SER A 91 20.61 -5.17 -28.85
C SER A 91 19.20 -4.67 -29.23
N GLY A 92 18.59 -3.80 -28.44
CA GLY A 92 17.44 -2.98 -28.90
C GLY A 92 16.07 -3.69 -28.95
N ASN A 93 15.88 -4.86 -28.33
CA ASN A 93 14.60 -5.57 -28.39
C ASN A 93 13.49 -4.95 -27.50
N VAL A 94 13.86 -4.29 -26.40
CA VAL A 94 12.91 -3.57 -25.53
C VAL A 94 13.52 -2.24 -25.13
N GLU A 95 12.83 -1.16 -25.47
CA GLU A 95 13.24 0.19 -25.08
C GLU A 95 13.19 0.31 -23.54
N PRO A 96 14.31 0.58 -22.85
CA PRO A 96 14.34 0.65 -21.38
C PRO A 96 13.37 1.70 -20.80
N SER A 97 13.05 2.74 -21.58
CA SER A 97 12.09 3.80 -21.22
C SER A 97 10.68 3.23 -21.05
N LYS A 98 10.27 2.37 -21.99
CA LYS A 98 8.97 1.71 -21.98
C LYS A 98 8.84 0.74 -20.81
N LEU A 99 9.89 -0.01 -20.51
CA LEU A 99 9.89 -0.91 -19.35
C LEU A 99 9.72 -0.13 -18.03
N ILE A 100 10.48 0.96 -17.87
CA ILE A 100 10.38 1.82 -16.69
C ILE A 100 8.96 2.39 -16.54
N ALA A 101 8.36 2.86 -17.63
CA ALA A 101 6.99 3.38 -17.63
C ALA A 101 5.94 2.32 -17.25
N ASP A 102 6.11 1.08 -17.74
CA ASP A 102 5.25 -0.04 -17.36
C ASP A 102 5.39 -0.36 -15.86
N MET A 103 6.62 -0.42 -15.34
CA MET A 103 6.87 -0.59 -13.91
C MET A 103 6.23 0.50 -13.07
N ASP A 104 6.31 1.77 -13.50
CA ASP A 104 5.64 2.89 -12.82
C ASP A 104 4.12 2.70 -12.76
N SER A 105 3.52 2.22 -13.85
CA SER A 105 2.10 1.89 -13.87
C SER A 105 1.77 0.76 -12.89
N GLN A 106 2.58 -0.30 -12.87
CA GLN A 106 2.43 -1.41 -11.94
C GLN A 106 2.56 -0.94 -10.48
N ILE A 107 3.52 -0.07 -10.16
CA ILE A 107 3.72 0.49 -8.81
C ILE A 107 2.50 1.29 -8.40
N ALA A 108 2.00 2.19 -9.26
CA ALA A 108 0.84 3.00 -8.98
C ALA A 108 -0.39 2.13 -8.69
N LYS A 109 -0.61 1.10 -9.50
CA LYS A 109 -1.71 0.15 -9.30
C LYS A 109 -1.56 -0.64 -7.99
N ALA A 110 -0.36 -1.13 -7.69
CA ALA A 110 -0.11 -1.89 -6.47
C ALA A 110 -0.33 -1.04 -5.21
N LYS A 111 0.09 0.23 -5.23
CA LYS A 111 -0.18 1.19 -4.14
C LYS A 111 -1.67 1.44 -3.94
N GLU A 112 -2.41 1.65 -5.03
CA GLU A 112 -3.85 1.87 -4.96
C GLU A 112 -4.60 0.65 -4.40
N GLU A 113 -4.26 -0.55 -4.87
CA GLU A 113 -4.83 -1.79 -4.34
C GLU A 113 -4.55 -1.96 -2.83
N ALA A 114 -3.33 -1.65 -2.39
CA ALA A 114 -2.96 -1.70 -0.97
C ALA A 114 -3.76 -0.70 -0.12
N ILE A 115 -3.94 0.54 -0.61
CA ILE A 115 -4.75 1.57 0.06
C ILE A 115 -6.21 1.13 0.15
N SER A 116 -6.79 0.63 -0.94
CA SER A 116 -8.17 0.15 -0.98
C SER A 116 -8.44 -0.98 0.02
N ARG A 117 -7.54 -1.98 0.09
CA ARG A 117 -7.63 -3.07 1.07
C ARG A 117 -7.58 -2.56 2.51
N LYS A 118 -6.70 -1.59 2.81
CA LYS A 118 -6.61 -0.97 4.13
C LYS A 118 -7.90 -0.25 4.52
N GLU A 119 -8.54 0.45 3.57
CA GLU A 119 -9.82 1.12 3.83
C GLU A 119 -10.93 0.12 4.18
N ILE A 120 -10.98 -1.02 3.48
CA ILE A 120 -11.93 -2.10 3.77
C ILE A 120 -11.69 -2.67 5.17
N LEU A 121 -10.44 -2.98 5.52
CA LEU A 121 -10.11 -3.50 6.86
C LEU A 121 -10.53 -2.52 7.97
N ASN A 122 -10.28 -1.23 7.79
CA ASN A 122 -10.72 -0.20 8.75
C ASN A 122 -12.25 -0.13 8.87
N LYS A 123 -12.99 -0.32 7.78
CA LYS A 123 -14.46 -0.40 7.83
C LYS A 123 -14.88 -1.66 8.60
N VAL A 124 -14.33 -2.82 8.29
CA VAL A 124 -14.65 -4.08 8.99
C VAL A 124 -14.39 -3.96 10.50
N GLU A 125 -13.26 -3.40 10.90
CA GLU A 125 -12.93 -3.17 12.31
C GLU A 125 -13.97 -2.29 13.01
N LYS A 126 -14.34 -1.16 12.41
CA LYS A 126 -15.40 -0.28 12.96
C LYS A 126 -16.74 -1.01 13.09
N TRP A 127 -17.10 -1.84 12.11
CA TRP A 127 -18.33 -2.64 12.15
C TRP A 127 -18.28 -3.67 13.28
N MET A 128 -17.14 -4.34 13.49
CA MET A 128 -16.96 -5.28 14.61
C MET A 128 -17.11 -4.58 15.97
N SER A 129 -16.46 -3.43 16.17
CA SER A 129 -16.60 -2.67 17.43
C SER A 129 -18.04 -2.23 17.68
N ALA A 130 -18.76 -1.75 16.65
CA ALA A 130 -20.17 -1.38 16.78
C ALA A 130 -21.07 -2.58 17.13
N CYS A 131 -20.77 -3.78 16.59
CA CYS A 131 -21.49 -5.00 16.93
C CYS A 131 -21.24 -5.42 18.39
N GLU A 132 -20.00 -5.30 18.87
CA GLU A 132 -19.64 -5.57 20.25
C GLU A 132 -20.41 -4.63 21.20
N GLU A 133 -20.35 -3.32 20.98
CA GLU A 133 -21.10 -2.31 21.76
C GLU A 133 -22.60 -2.60 21.81
N GLY A 134 -23.21 -2.90 20.66
CA GLY A 134 -24.62 -3.30 20.59
C GLY A 134 -24.93 -4.57 21.38
N SER A 135 -24.00 -5.53 21.42
CA SER A 135 -24.14 -6.74 22.23
C SER A 135 -24.06 -6.45 23.73
N TRP A 136 -23.20 -5.52 24.16
CA TRP A 136 -23.11 -5.07 25.55
C TRP A 136 -24.40 -4.38 25.99
N LEU A 137 -24.98 -3.50 25.15
CA LEU A 137 -26.25 -2.84 25.44
C LEU A 137 -27.44 -3.80 25.51
N LYS A 138 -27.48 -4.81 24.63
CA LYS A 138 -28.49 -5.88 24.69
C LYS A 138 -28.37 -6.72 25.97
N ARG A 139 -27.15 -7.09 26.38
CA ARG A 139 -26.93 -7.78 27.67
C ARG A 139 -27.39 -6.93 28.85
N LEU A 140 -27.06 -5.64 28.87
CA LEU A 140 -27.49 -4.73 29.94
C LEU A 140 -29.00 -4.52 29.99
N THR A 141 -29.68 -4.43 28.84
CA THR A 141 -31.14 -4.31 28.78
C THR A 141 -31.84 -5.59 29.20
N PHE A 142 -31.31 -6.75 28.81
CA PHE A 142 -31.78 -8.06 29.27
C PHE A 142 -31.61 -8.19 30.80
N ILE A 143 -30.44 -7.89 31.35
CA ILE A 143 -30.21 -7.87 32.80
C ILE A 143 -31.17 -6.88 33.48
N LYS A 144 -31.31 -5.65 32.96
CA LYS A 144 -32.28 -4.69 33.53
C LYS A 144 -33.72 -5.19 33.48
N ALA A 145 -34.13 -5.96 32.48
CA ALA A 145 -35.46 -6.55 32.40
C ALA A 145 -35.64 -7.69 33.43
N TYR A 146 -34.66 -8.58 33.56
CA TYR A 146 -34.68 -9.66 34.56
C TYR A 146 -34.67 -9.14 35.99
N TRP A 147 -33.99 -8.03 36.24
CA TRP A 147 -33.91 -7.40 37.56
C TRP A 147 -34.99 -6.32 37.79
N LYS A 148 -35.98 -6.19 36.90
CA LYS A 148 -37.11 -5.24 37.05
C LYS A 148 -38.28 -5.78 37.87
N GLU A 149 -38.25 -7.04 38.31
CA GLU A 149 -39.26 -7.63 39.20
C GLU A 149 -38.79 -7.93 40.65
N PRO A 150 -38.12 -7.01 41.38
CA PRO A 150 -37.89 -7.20 42.81
C PRO A 150 -39.19 -7.08 43.64
N TYR A 151 -40.26 -6.51 43.08
CA TYR A 151 -41.49 -6.21 43.83
C TYR A 151 -42.48 -7.39 43.98
N LEU A 152 -42.36 -8.44 43.16
CA LEU A 152 -43.15 -9.67 43.33
C LEU A 152 -42.53 -10.62 44.38
N CYS A 153 -41.20 -10.61 44.52
CA CYS A 153 -40.52 -11.43 45.52
C CYS A 153 -40.69 -10.87 46.95
N ILE A 154 -40.62 -9.54 47.12
CA ILE A 154 -40.76 -8.89 48.44
C ILE A 154 -42.20 -8.99 48.98
N SER A 155 -43.22 -8.87 48.12
CA SER A 155 -44.64 -8.98 48.55
C SER A 155 -45.04 -10.41 48.95
N SER A 156 -44.34 -11.42 48.43
CA SER A 156 -44.51 -12.82 48.83
C SER A 156 -43.81 -13.10 50.17
N PHE A 157 -42.65 -12.47 50.42
CA PHE A 157 -41.91 -12.59 51.68
C PHE A 157 -42.60 -11.86 52.85
N SER A 158 -43.22 -10.70 52.61
CA SER A 158 -43.96 -9.96 53.65
C SER A 158 -45.24 -10.69 54.08
N LYS A 159 -45.93 -11.38 53.16
CA LYS A 159 -47.08 -12.24 53.47
C LYS A 159 -46.71 -13.51 54.27
N PHE A 160 -45.51 -14.05 54.04
CA PHE A 160 -44.97 -15.15 54.85
C PHE A 160 -44.60 -14.70 56.27
N ALA A 161 -44.02 -13.50 56.42
CA ALA A 161 -43.65 -12.93 57.73
C ALA A 161 -44.87 -12.49 58.58
N LEU A 162 -46.02 -12.22 57.95
CA LEU A 162 -47.28 -11.87 58.64
C LEU A 162 -48.16 -13.09 59.00
N GLY A 163 -47.71 -14.31 58.72
CA GLY A 163 -48.35 -15.54 59.20
C GLY A 163 -49.67 -15.92 58.54
N GLU A 164 -49.99 -15.36 57.37
CA GLU A 164 -51.27 -15.59 56.69
C GLU A 164 -51.35 -16.87 55.84
N PHE A 165 -50.33 -17.74 55.86
CA PHE A 165 -50.34 -19.00 55.10
C PHE A 165 -50.29 -20.23 56.01
N SER A 166 -51.32 -21.07 55.93
CA SER A 166 -51.38 -22.37 56.58
C SER A 166 -50.48 -23.39 55.86
N ILE A 167 -49.42 -23.82 56.54
CA ILE A 167 -48.58 -25.06 56.54
C ILE A 167 -48.42 -25.92 55.25
N LEU A 168 -49.28 -25.89 54.24
CA LEU A 168 -49.11 -26.66 52.98
C LEU A 168 -48.12 -26.04 51.98
N GLY A 169 -47.48 -24.92 52.32
CA GLY A 169 -46.55 -24.20 51.44
C GLY A 169 -45.06 -24.37 51.75
N SER A 170 -44.67 -25.21 52.72
CA SER A 170 -43.27 -25.37 53.13
C SER A 170 -42.41 -26.19 52.16
N GLU A 171 -43.01 -27.12 51.41
CA GLU A 171 -42.29 -27.98 50.45
C GLU A 171 -41.94 -27.27 49.13
N LEU A 172 -42.73 -26.28 48.71
CA LEU A 172 -42.42 -25.48 47.51
C LEU A 172 -41.34 -24.42 47.76
N LEU A 173 -41.23 -23.93 49.00
CA LEU A 173 -40.20 -22.96 49.40
C LEU A 173 -38.79 -23.58 49.50
N THR A 174 -38.70 -24.87 49.83
CA THR A 174 -37.41 -25.58 49.83
C THR A 174 -36.89 -25.80 48.40
N LEU A 175 -37.78 -26.04 47.43
CA LEU A 175 -37.40 -26.13 46.01
C LEU A 175 -36.91 -24.79 45.42
N TYR A 176 -37.43 -23.67 45.93
CA TYR A 176 -37.06 -22.35 45.44
C TYR A 176 -35.71 -21.87 45.99
N CYS A 177 -35.36 -22.22 47.24
CA CYS A 177 -34.04 -21.92 47.80
C CYS A 177 -32.91 -22.78 47.20
N CYS A 178 -33.18 -24.02 46.77
CA CYS A 178 -32.17 -24.87 46.15
C CYS A 178 -31.81 -24.49 44.70
N ASN A 179 -32.65 -23.72 43.99
CA ASN A 179 -32.35 -23.24 42.64
C ASN A 179 -31.62 -21.88 42.61
N LEU A 180 -31.37 -21.27 43.76
CA LEU A 180 -30.71 -19.97 43.88
C LEU A 180 -29.34 -20.04 44.59
N MET A 181 -28.69 -21.21 44.58
CA MET A 181 -27.30 -21.39 45.02
C MET A 181 -26.45 -22.04 43.94
#